data_AF-A0AAW9I8W2-F1
#
_entry.id   AF-A0AAW9I8W2-F1
#
_cell.length_a   1.000
_cell.length_b   1.000
_cell.length_c   1.000
_cell.angle_alpha   90.00
_cell.angle_beta   90.00
_cell.angle_gamma   90.00
#
_symmetry.space_group_name_H-M   'P 1'
#
loop_
_entity.id
_entity.type
_entity.pdbx_description
1 polymer ?
#
loop_
_entity_poly.entity_id
_entity_poly.type
_entity_poly.pdbx_seq_one_letter_code
_entity_poly.pdbx_strand_id
1 'polypeptide(L)'
;HEFKCGPCKRRENCEFLKLVIKTKARASKPFIVADKSEYVDDRSKSIVLDRTKCVTCGRCVAACKTKTGTESIKFIEVDGEKIVGPENLKCFDDTNCLLCGQCVVACPVDALSEKSHMDRVKEALADEEKHVIVAMAPSVRTSMGELFKMGYGVDVTGKIYTALRQLG
;
A
#
# COMPACT_ATOMS: atom_id res chain seq x y z
N HIS A 1 -3.47 15.47 5.81
CA HIS A 1 -3.32 14.05 6.22
C HIS A 1 -4.56 13.60 7.00
N GLU A 2 -5.34 12.69 6.44
CA GLU A 2 -6.56 12.21 7.10
C GLU A 2 -6.17 11.21 8.20
N PHE A 3 -6.12 11.69 9.45
CA PHE A 3 -5.59 10.93 10.59
C PHE A 3 -6.64 9.99 11.22
N LYS A 4 -7.12 9.03 10.43
CA LYS A 4 -8.06 7.97 10.86
C LYS A 4 -7.35 6.61 10.82
N CYS A 5 -6.73 6.22 11.93
CA CYS A 5 -5.87 5.02 12.00
C CYS A 5 -6.63 3.71 12.12
N GLY A 6 -7.88 3.71 12.62
CA GLY A 6 -8.66 2.49 12.86
C GLY A 6 -8.75 1.56 11.65
N PRO A 7 -9.27 2.03 10.49
CA PRO A 7 -9.39 1.22 9.28
C PRO A 7 -8.13 1.24 8.38
N CYS A 8 -7.04 1.89 8.79
CA CYS A 8 -5.86 2.10 7.94
C CYS A 8 -5.03 0.81 7.83
N LYS A 9 -4.61 0.42 6.62
CA LYS A 9 -3.85 -0.83 6.40
C LYS A 9 -2.47 -0.80 7.06
N ARG A 10 -1.89 0.40 7.20
CA ARG A 10 -0.58 0.63 7.84
C ARG A 10 -0.66 0.87 9.34
N ARG A 11 -1.81 0.64 10.00
CA ARG A 11 -2.02 0.94 11.43
C ARG A 11 -0.88 0.40 12.32
N GLU A 12 -0.38 -0.79 12.02
CA GLU A 12 0.57 -1.51 12.87
C GLU A 12 2.04 -1.12 12.66
N ASN A 13 2.38 -0.50 11.53
CA ASN A 13 3.76 -0.21 11.13
C ASN A 13 3.94 1.15 10.42
N CYS A 14 3.06 2.12 10.71
CA CYS A 14 3.11 3.47 10.14
C CYS A 14 4.19 4.32 10.81
N GLU A 15 5.16 4.83 10.02
CA GLU A 15 6.23 5.68 10.52
C GLU A 15 5.70 7.05 10.97
N PHE A 16 4.69 7.59 10.27
CA PHE A 16 4.09 8.88 10.62
C PHE A 16 3.35 8.81 11.96
N LEU A 17 2.59 7.74 12.22
CA LEU A 17 1.92 7.52 13.50
C LEU A 17 2.93 7.48 14.65
N LYS A 18 4.05 6.76 14.45
CA LYS A 18 5.15 6.71 15.43
C LYS A 18 5.69 8.10 15.75
N LEU A 19 5.89 8.95 14.73
CA LEU A 19 6.36 10.32 14.92
C LEU A 19 5.34 11.20 15.64
N VAL A 20 4.06 11.15 15.24
CA VAL A 20 2.98 11.91 15.90
C VAL A 20 2.89 11.57 17.39
N ILE A 21 2.96 10.28 17.75
CA ILE A 21 2.94 9.84 19.14
C ILE A 21 4.17 10.32 19.91
N LYS A 22 5.35 10.28 19.27
CA LYS A 22 6.64 10.68 19.86
C LYS A 22 6.71 12.18 20.14
N THR A 23 6.27 13.01 19.19
CA THR A 23 6.38 14.47 19.30
C THR A 23 5.15 15.13 19.91
N LYS A 24 4.06 14.38 20.11
CA LYS A 24 2.75 14.92 20.52
C LYS A 24 2.21 15.97 19.55
N ALA A 25 2.56 15.85 18.26
CA ALA A 25 2.09 16.77 17.23
C ALA A 25 0.56 16.77 17.16
N ARG A 26 -0.01 17.96 16.99
CA ARG A 26 -1.45 18.17 16.84
C ARG A 26 -1.70 19.09 15.65
N ALA A 27 -2.64 18.71 14.80
CA ALA A 27 -3.07 19.57 13.69
C ALA A 27 -3.77 20.82 14.25
N SER A 28 -3.47 21.99 13.70
CA SER A 28 -4.21 23.23 13.99
C SER A 28 -5.67 23.10 13.54
N LYS A 29 -5.88 22.50 12.36
CA LYS A 29 -7.19 22.11 11.84
C LYS A 29 -7.12 20.66 11.36
N PRO A 30 -7.97 19.75 11.87
CA PRO A 30 -8.04 18.38 11.36
C PRO A 30 -8.37 18.36 9.86
N PHE A 31 -7.59 17.60 9.09
CA PHE A 31 -7.88 17.36 7.69
C PHE A 31 -8.89 16.21 7.57
N ILE A 32 -10.12 16.56 7.23
CA ILE A 32 -11.24 15.64 7.05
C ILE A 32 -11.77 15.84 5.65
N VAL A 33 -11.78 14.77 4.88
CA VAL A 33 -12.26 14.76 3.50
C VAL A 33 -13.60 14.04 3.49
N ALA A 34 -14.64 14.69 2.96
CA ALA A 34 -15.97 14.11 2.84
C ALA A 34 -16.05 13.13 1.67
N ASP A 35 -15.56 13.55 0.49
CA ASP A 35 -15.44 12.70 -0.69
C ASP A 35 -13.98 12.44 -1.03
N LYS A 36 -13.59 11.17 -1.02
CA LYS A 36 -12.24 10.72 -1.34
C LYS A 36 -11.99 10.49 -2.82
N SER A 37 -13.02 10.56 -3.67
CA SER A 37 -12.93 10.26 -5.10
C SER A 37 -11.82 11.05 -5.81
N GLU A 38 -11.63 12.32 -5.44
CA GLU A 38 -10.59 13.19 -6.01
C GLU A 38 -9.18 12.86 -5.51
N TYR A 39 -9.06 12.17 -4.38
CA TYR A 39 -7.78 11.86 -3.75
C TYR A 39 -7.27 10.46 -4.07
N VAL A 40 -8.19 9.54 -4.35
CA VAL A 40 -7.92 8.12 -4.52
C VAL A 40 -7.88 7.76 -6.00
N ASP A 41 -6.70 7.32 -6.46
CA ASP A 41 -6.54 6.69 -7.76
C ASP A 41 -6.45 5.17 -7.58
N ASP A 42 -7.51 4.48 -7.97
CA ASP A 42 -7.66 3.02 -7.90
C ASP A 42 -7.87 2.39 -9.30
N ARG A 43 -7.45 3.09 -10.37
CA ARG A 43 -7.66 2.63 -11.76
C ARG A 43 -6.72 1.50 -12.15
N SER A 44 -5.53 1.46 -11.58
CA SER A 44 -4.50 0.47 -11.90
C SER A 44 -4.90 -0.92 -11.41
N LYS A 45 -4.46 -1.94 -12.15
CA LYS A 45 -4.60 -3.35 -11.74
C LYS A 45 -3.67 -3.74 -10.59
N SER A 46 -2.68 -2.90 -10.24
CA SER A 46 -1.63 -3.26 -9.29
C SER A 46 -1.41 -2.25 -8.16
N ILE A 47 -1.54 -0.94 -8.43
CA ILE A 47 -1.15 0.11 -7.47
C ILE A 47 -2.32 1.06 -7.20
N VAL A 48 -2.59 1.32 -5.92
CA VAL A 48 -3.58 2.30 -5.47
C VAL A 48 -2.88 3.47 -4.81
N LEU A 49 -3.29 4.70 -5.12
CA LEU A 49 -2.74 5.93 -4.54
C LEU A 49 -3.84 6.70 -3.80
N ASP A 50 -3.78 6.73 -2.46
CA ASP A 50 -4.63 7.57 -1.61
C ASP A 50 -3.85 8.82 -1.16
N ARG A 51 -4.11 9.95 -1.84
CA ARG A 51 -3.45 11.22 -1.53
C ARG A 51 -3.86 11.82 -0.19
N THR A 52 -5.00 11.41 0.39
CA THR A 52 -5.40 11.88 1.74
C THR A 52 -4.39 11.48 2.81
N LYS A 53 -3.61 10.41 2.57
CA LYS A 53 -2.56 9.90 3.47
C LYS A 53 -1.17 10.37 3.10
N CYS A 54 -0.98 10.93 1.89
CA CYS A 54 0.33 11.37 1.43
C CYS A 54 0.89 12.47 2.34
N VAL A 55 2.21 12.41 2.57
CA VAL A 55 2.97 13.42 3.33
C VAL A 55 4.01 14.13 2.45
N THR A 56 3.92 13.95 1.13
CA THR A 56 4.76 14.61 0.11
C THR A 56 6.27 14.48 0.38
N CYS A 57 6.70 13.37 1.01
CA CYS A 57 8.09 13.16 1.42
C CYS A 57 9.06 12.81 0.28
N GLY A 58 8.55 12.48 -0.92
CA GLY A 58 9.37 12.16 -2.09
C GLY A 58 10.05 10.78 -2.09
N ARG A 59 9.91 9.96 -1.03
CA ARG A 59 10.52 8.61 -0.95
C ARG A 59 10.13 7.70 -2.11
N CYS A 60 8.86 7.73 -2.52
CA CYS A 60 8.37 6.92 -3.65
C CYS A 60 8.96 7.36 -5.00
N VAL A 61 9.12 8.67 -5.22
CA VAL A 61 9.74 9.25 -6.42
C VAL A 61 11.22 8.85 -6.50
N ALA A 62 11.96 9.04 -5.40
CA ALA A 62 13.36 8.65 -5.30
C ALA A 62 13.54 7.13 -5.50
N ALA A 63 12.71 6.30 -4.85
CA ALA A 63 12.78 4.85 -4.98
C ALA A 63 12.51 4.39 -6.42
N CYS A 64 11.50 4.95 -7.10
CA CYS A 64 11.23 4.61 -8.50
C CYS A 64 12.44 4.96 -9.38
N LYS A 65 12.98 6.17 -9.25
CA LYS A 65 14.17 6.60 -10.00
C LYS A 65 15.36 5.66 -9.75
N THR A 66 15.70 5.39 -8.50
CA THR A 66 16.89 4.61 -8.16
C THR A 66 16.75 3.12 -8.45
N LYS A 67 15.54 2.54 -8.32
CA LYS A 67 15.34 1.09 -8.48
C LYS A 67 15.04 0.68 -9.92
N THR A 68 14.36 1.51 -10.70
CA THR A 68 13.92 1.14 -12.06
C THR A 68 14.46 2.08 -13.15
N GLY A 69 14.86 3.31 -12.81
CA GLY A 69 15.24 4.32 -13.81
C GLY A 69 14.09 4.87 -14.65
N THR A 70 12.87 4.37 -14.49
CA THR A 70 11.72 4.74 -15.34
C THR A 70 11.10 6.06 -14.95
N GLU A 71 11.34 6.53 -13.72
CA GLU A 71 10.75 7.75 -13.14
C GLU A 71 9.23 7.82 -13.32
N SER A 72 8.53 6.68 -13.28
CA SER A 72 7.09 6.58 -13.59
C SER A 72 6.16 7.21 -12.55
N ILE A 73 6.68 7.58 -11.38
CA ILE A 73 5.97 8.34 -10.35
C ILE A 73 6.78 9.60 -10.04
N LYS A 74 6.13 10.77 -10.15
CA LYS A 74 6.78 12.09 -10.10
C LYS A 74 6.00 13.03 -9.18
N PHE A 75 6.61 14.18 -8.90
CA PHE A 75 5.87 15.33 -8.40
C PHE A 75 5.17 16.04 -9.57
N ILE A 76 3.93 16.43 -9.36
CA ILE A 76 3.08 17.08 -10.35
C ILE A 76 2.39 18.26 -9.64
N GLU A 77 2.19 19.35 -10.36
CA GLU A 77 1.42 20.49 -9.90
C GLU A 77 0.02 20.42 -10.51
N VAL A 78 -1.00 20.45 -9.65
CA VAL A 78 -2.42 20.39 -10.04
C VAL A 78 -3.14 21.44 -9.23
N ASP A 79 -3.79 22.39 -9.89
CA ASP A 79 -4.52 23.49 -9.24
C ASP A 79 -3.69 24.26 -8.20
N GLY A 80 -2.37 24.40 -8.45
CA GLY A 80 -1.42 25.06 -7.56
C GLY A 80 -0.95 24.20 -6.37
N GLU A 81 -1.40 22.94 -6.28
CA GLU A 81 -0.97 21.99 -5.26
C GLU A 81 0.07 21.00 -5.81
N LYS A 82 1.13 20.78 -5.03
CA LYS A 82 2.16 19.79 -5.35
C LYS A 82 1.73 18.40 -4.85
N ILE A 83 1.37 17.54 -5.78
CA ILE A 83 0.98 16.16 -5.52
C ILE A 83 1.99 15.16 -6.08
N VAL A 84 1.82 13.89 -5.72
CA VAL A 84 2.54 12.77 -6.32
C VAL A 84 1.60 12.03 -7.28
N GLY A 85 2.12 11.55 -8.40
CA GLY A 85 1.36 10.74 -9.35
C GLY A 85 2.18 10.29 -10.55
N PRO A 86 1.59 9.44 -11.42
CA PRO A 86 2.14 9.13 -12.74
C PRO A 86 2.00 10.32 -13.70
N GLU A 87 2.77 10.29 -14.78
CA GLU A 87 2.78 11.35 -15.79
C GLU A 87 1.37 11.69 -16.30
N ASN A 88 1.06 12.99 -16.37
CA ASN A 88 -0.23 13.54 -16.78
C ASN A 88 -1.44 12.96 -16.01
N LEU A 89 -1.22 12.46 -14.78
CA LEU A 89 -2.24 11.81 -13.94
C LEU A 89 -2.97 10.65 -14.65
N LYS A 90 -2.31 10.00 -15.61
CA LYS A 90 -2.82 8.79 -16.26
C LYS A 90 -2.95 7.64 -15.26
N CYS A 91 -3.59 6.55 -15.64
CA CYS A 91 -3.46 5.32 -14.88
C CYS A 91 -1.99 4.85 -14.93
N PHE A 92 -1.45 4.28 -13.84
CA PHE A 92 -0.11 3.69 -13.86
C PHE A 92 0.06 2.67 -15.00
N ASP A 93 -1.00 1.90 -15.28
CA ASP A 93 -1.05 0.86 -16.33
C ASP A 93 -0.89 1.43 -17.75
N ASP A 94 -1.24 2.71 -17.95
CA ASP A 94 -1.19 3.39 -19.26
C ASP A 94 0.11 4.21 -19.46
N THR A 95 1.14 3.92 -18.66
CA THR A 95 2.43 4.61 -18.69
C THR A 95 3.59 3.61 -18.76
N ASN A 96 4.83 4.10 -18.80
CA ASN A 96 6.03 3.26 -18.70
C ASN A 96 6.26 2.66 -17.29
N CYS A 97 5.23 2.61 -16.44
CA CYS A 97 5.31 2.01 -15.13
C CYS A 97 5.41 0.49 -15.23
N LEU A 98 6.38 -0.10 -14.53
CA LEU A 98 6.56 -1.56 -14.48
C LEU A 98 5.62 -2.25 -13.48
N LEU A 99 4.79 -1.49 -12.75
CA LEU A 99 3.92 -1.97 -11.68
C LEU A 99 4.65 -2.77 -10.57
N CYS A 100 5.96 -2.57 -10.42
CA CYS A 100 6.82 -3.35 -9.52
C CYS A 100 6.66 -3.06 -8.02
N GLY A 101 5.86 -2.06 -7.64
CA GLY A 101 5.56 -1.75 -6.24
C GLY A 101 6.71 -1.19 -5.39
N GLN A 102 7.89 -0.88 -5.95
CA GLN A 102 9.00 -0.30 -5.18
C GLN A 102 8.62 1.03 -4.51
N CYS A 103 7.74 1.81 -5.14
CA CYS A 103 7.16 3.01 -4.56
C CYS A 103 6.24 2.73 -3.35
N VAL A 104 5.52 1.61 -3.35
CA VAL A 104 4.67 1.14 -2.24
C VAL A 104 5.56 0.78 -1.05
N VAL A 105 6.59 -0.04 -1.28
CA VAL A 105 7.56 -0.46 -0.24
C VAL A 105 8.26 0.76 0.40
N ALA A 106 8.62 1.75 -0.42
CA ALA A 106 9.29 2.96 0.07
C ALA A 106 8.37 3.90 0.86
N CYS A 107 7.04 3.74 0.80
CA CYS A 107 6.11 4.69 1.38
C CYS A 107 6.03 4.55 2.92
N PRO A 108 6.19 5.64 3.70
CA PRO A 108 6.15 5.59 5.17
C PRO A 108 4.73 5.47 5.76
N VAL A 109 3.71 5.62 4.92
CA VAL A 109 2.29 5.76 5.25
C VAL A 109 1.45 4.97 4.25
N ASP A 110 0.13 4.90 4.46
CA ASP A 110 -0.81 4.18 3.59
C ASP A 110 -1.24 5.01 2.36
N ALA A 111 -0.31 5.78 1.78
CA ALA A 111 -0.60 6.59 0.60
C ALA A 111 -0.47 5.79 -0.69
N LEU A 112 0.39 4.77 -0.71
CA LEU A 112 0.53 3.84 -1.83
C LEU A 112 0.29 2.44 -1.27
N SER A 113 -0.57 1.67 -1.93
CA SER A 113 -0.87 0.28 -1.58
C SER A 113 -1.09 -0.57 -2.81
N GLU A 114 -1.17 -1.88 -2.63
CA GLU A 114 -1.57 -2.83 -3.65
C GLU A 114 -3.07 -2.72 -3.99
N LYS A 115 -3.42 -3.06 -5.24
CA LYS A 115 -4.80 -3.30 -5.63
C LYS A 115 -5.32 -4.53 -4.87
N SER A 116 -6.36 -4.33 -4.06
CA SER A 116 -6.92 -5.40 -3.23
C SER A 116 -7.61 -6.45 -4.11
N HIS A 117 -7.27 -7.72 -3.88
CA HIS A 117 -8.03 -8.88 -4.38
C HIS A 117 -8.71 -9.66 -3.24
N MET A 118 -8.77 -9.09 -2.03
CA MET A 118 -9.38 -9.77 -0.88
C MET A 118 -10.85 -10.09 -1.09
N ASP A 119 -11.60 -9.25 -1.82
CA ASP A 119 -13.02 -9.49 -2.07
C ASP A 119 -13.24 -10.71 -2.96
N ARG A 120 -12.40 -10.88 -4.00
CA ARG A 120 -12.41 -12.08 -4.85
C ARG A 120 -12.15 -13.35 -4.05
N VAL A 121 -11.22 -13.29 -3.10
CA VAL A 121 -10.89 -14.44 -2.23
C VAL A 121 -12.05 -14.76 -1.29
N LYS A 122 -12.65 -13.75 -0.66
CA LYS A 122 -13.81 -13.93 0.23
C LYS A 122 -15.02 -14.50 -0.51
N GLU A 123 -15.33 -13.95 -1.68
CA GLU A 123 -16.41 -14.44 -2.54
C GLU A 123 -16.16 -15.88 -2.99
N ALA A 124 -14.91 -16.24 -3.30
CA ALA A 124 -14.58 -17.61 -3.69
C ALA A 124 -14.69 -18.60 -2.53
N LEU A 125 -14.28 -18.22 -1.32
CA LEU A 125 -14.39 -19.06 -0.11
C LEU A 125 -15.83 -19.22 0.38
N ALA A 126 -16.71 -18.25 0.10
CA ALA A 126 -18.11 -18.29 0.48
C ALA A 126 -19.00 -19.08 -0.52
N ASP A 127 -18.46 -19.45 -1.67
CA ASP A 127 -19.19 -20.14 -2.74
C ASP A 127 -19.04 -21.66 -2.58
N GLU A 128 -20.14 -22.33 -2.18
CA GLU A 128 -20.16 -23.78 -1.91
C GLU A 128 -19.84 -24.64 -3.15
N GLU A 129 -20.01 -24.11 -4.36
CA GLU A 129 -19.71 -24.81 -5.62
C GLU A 129 -18.23 -24.71 -6.02
N LYS A 130 -17.44 -23.87 -5.34
CA LYS A 130 -16.02 -23.68 -5.66
C LYS A 130 -15.11 -24.54 -4.81
N HIS A 131 -14.23 -25.28 -5.49
CA HIS A 131 -13.03 -25.80 -4.86
C HIS A 131 -11.90 -24.76 -4.93
N VAL A 132 -11.59 -24.11 -3.80
CA VAL A 132 -10.58 -23.04 -3.74
C VAL A 132 -9.19 -23.61 -3.47
N ILE A 133 -8.25 -23.30 -4.36
CA ILE A 133 -6.84 -23.70 -4.23
C ILE A 133 -6.00 -22.48 -3.88
N VAL A 134 -4.99 -22.68 -3.02
CA VAL A 134 -3.99 -21.67 -2.68
C VAL A 134 -2.57 -22.20 -2.85
N ALA A 135 -1.71 -21.36 -3.44
CA ALA A 135 -0.28 -21.61 -3.57
C ALA A 135 0.49 -20.32 -3.27
N MET A 136 1.56 -20.42 -2.48
CA MET A 136 2.38 -19.26 -2.12
C MET A 136 3.67 -19.19 -2.96
N ALA A 137 4.11 -17.97 -3.28
CA ALA A 137 5.38 -17.74 -3.96
C ALA A 137 6.59 -18.09 -3.06
N PRO A 138 7.79 -18.33 -3.62
CA PRO A 138 8.97 -18.73 -2.86
C PRO A 138 9.32 -17.80 -1.70
N SER A 139 9.27 -16.47 -1.92
CA SER A 139 9.65 -15.43 -0.95
C SER A 139 8.68 -15.26 0.21
N VAL A 140 7.44 -15.77 0.10
CA VAL A 140 6.41 -15.60 1.14
C VAL A 140 6.85 -16.30 2.44
N ARG A 141 7.42 -17.50 2.32
CA ARG A 141 7.84 -18.32 3.47
C ARG A 141 8.98 -17.71 4.30
N THR A 142 9.75 -16.78 3.73
CA THR A 142 10.93 -16.19 4.36
C THR A 142 10.70 -14.76 4.87
N SER A 143 9.55 -14.16 4.55
CA SER A 143 9.25 -12.74 4.85
C SER A 143 7.99 -12.54 5.68
N MET A 144 6.97 -13.40 5.56
CA MET A 144 5.68 -13.19 6.22
C MET A 144 5.79 -13.11 7.76
N GLY A 145 6.75 -13.84 8.36
CA GLY A 145 6.98 -13.85 9.80
C GLY A 145 7.35 -12.48 10.40
N GLU A 146 7.90 -11.56 9.59
CA GLU A 146 8.27 -10.21 10.03
C GLU A 146 7.06 -9.43 10.57
N LEU A 147 5.90 -9.58 9.92
CA LEU A 147 4.64 -8.95 10.31
C LEU A 147 4.07 -9.53 11.62
N PHE A 148 4.49 -10.75 11.99
CA PHE A 148 4.10 -11.41 13.24
C PHE A 148 5.14 -11.26 14.35
N LYS A 149 6.04 -10.26 14.24
CA LYS A 149 7.09 -9.96 15.24
C LYS A 149 8.08 -11.11 15.46
N MET A 150 8.28 -11.97 14.45
CA MET A 150 9.20 -13.11 14.55
C MET A 150 10.66 -12.76 14.21
N GLY A 151 10.93 -11.53 13.76
CA GLY A 151 12.25 -11.10 13.27
C GLY A 151 12.45 -11.40 11.78
N TYR A 152 13.65 -11.10 11.28
CA TYR A 152 14.02 -11.26 9.86
C TYR A 152 14.61 -12.65 9.57
N GLY A 153 14.37 -13.17 8.36
CA GLY A 153 15.01 -14.40 7.88
C GLY A 153 14.49 -15.70 8.51
N VAL A 154 13.33 -15.66 9.17
CA VAL A 154 12.71 -16.83 9.78
C VAL A 154 11.89 -17.60 8.74
N ASP A 155 12.21 -18.89 8.55
CA ASP A 155 11.39 -19.78 7.73
C ASP A 155 10.08 -20.12 8.47
N VAL A 156 8.96 -19.69 7.89
CA VAL A 156 7.61 -19.92 8.42
C VAL A 156 6.77 -20.86 7.55
N THR A 157 7.39 -21.66 6.68
CA THR A 157 6.72 -22.55 5.70
C THR A 157 5.58 -23.36 6.32
N GLY A 158 5.88 -24.11 7.39
CA GLY A 158 4.87 -24.96 8.05
C GLY A 158 3.72 -24.16 8.66
N LYS A 159 4.01 -22.98 9.23
CA LYS A 159 2.99 -22.10 9.83
C LYS A 159 2.03 -21.55 8.78
N ILE A 160 2.54 -21.17 7.59
CA ILE A 160 1.71 -20.68 6.50
C ILE A 160 0.78 -21.78 5.98
N TYR A 161 1.28 -23.01 5.79
CA TYR A 161 0.42 -24.10 5.37
C TYR A 161 -0.68 -24.43 6.39
N THR A 162 -0.40 -24.33 7.70
CA THR A 162 -1.43 -24.47 8.73
C THR A 162 -2.42 -23.31 8.69
N ALA A 163 -1.95 -22.07 8.61
CA ALA A 163 -2.80 -20.88 8.60
C ALA A 163 -3.74 -20.86 7.38
N LEU A 164 -3.24 -21.22 6.20
CA LEU A 164 -4.06 -21.29 4.98
C LEU A 164 -5.20 -22.30 5.13
N ARG A 165 -4.94 -23.49 5.69
CA ARG A 165 -6.01 -24.48 5.97
C ARG A 165 -7.04 -24.00 6.99
N GLN A 166 -6.64 -23.15 7.93
CA GLN A 166 -7.55 -22.60 8.94
C GLN A 166 -8.45 -21.49 8.36
N LEU A 167 -8.07 -20.88 7.25
CA LEU A 167 -8.87 -19.84 6.59
C LEU A 167 -10.02 -20.40 5.74
N GLY A 168 -10.05 -21.71 5.50
CA GLY A 168 -10.96 -22.38 4.58
C GLY A 168 -10.26 -22.80 3.29
#